data_AF-A0A5M3MS60-F1
#
_entry.id   AF-A0A5M3MS60-F1
#
_cell.length_a   1.000
_cell.length_b   1.000
_cell.length_c   1.000
_cell.angle_alpha   90.00
_cell.angle_beta   90.00
_cell.angle_gamma   90.00
#
_symmetry.space_group_name_H-M   'P 1'
#
loop_
_entity.id
_entity.type
_entity.pdbx_description
1 polymer ?
#
loop_
_entity_poly.entity_id
_entity_poly.type
_entity_poly.pdbx_seq_one_letter_code
_entity_poly.pdbx_strand_id
1 'polypeptide(L)'
;MSQELERQTVVLVHLPPRDLPVHMPLDAYGQHGYWFAPANPPPPDMQFHLLAEGAPDQWAYLGCFSSSPFVGGDMSIAEWSCLDFATQHAYCQRRAAESVAQGKATSADAEGEALTLRRKHDTGEMRVPCFYLRCVGFSMALHEALRACLPSTPMTPDLVFGVVAAQALILD
;
A
#
# COMPACT_ATOMS: atom_id res chain seq x y z
N MET A 1 -8.36 24.10 -27.16
CA MET A 1 -7.38 23.15 -26.61
C MET A 1 -7.95 22.51 -25.34
N SER A 2 -9.01 21.71 -25.46
CA SER A 2 -9.83 21.35 -24.29
C SER A 2 -10.43 19.94 -24.38
N GLN A 3 -9.62 18.96 -24.77
CA GLN A 3 -10.01 17.54 -24.76
C GLN A 3 -8.83 16.65 -24.42
N GLU A 4 -8.20 16.91 -23.28
CA GLU A 4 -7.27 15.94 -22.69
C GLU A 4 -7.40 16.03 -21.17
N LEU A 5 -8.65 16.01 -20.70
CA LEU A 5 -8.93 15.43 -19.39
C LEU A 5 -8.87 13.92 -19.60
N GLU A 6 -7.67 13.41 -19.90
CA GLU A 6 -7.38 11.99 -19.83
C GLU A 6 -7.92 11.49 -18.49
N ARG A 7 -8.53 10.31 -18.50
CA ARG A 7 -9.05 9.69 -17.27
C ARG A 7 -7.87 9.45 -16.33
N GLN A 8 -7.57 10.45 -15.50
CA GLN A 8 -6.54 10.36 -14.49
C GLN A 8 -6.99 9.32 -13.47
N THR A 9 -6.20 8.26 -13.31
CA THR A 9 -6.47 7.24 -12.30
C THR A 9 -5.95 7.73 -10.97
N VAL A 10 -6.83 7.70 -9.99
CA VAL A 10 -6.51 8.03 -8.60
C VAL A 10 -6.54 6.73 -7.81
N VAL A 11 -5.45 6.45 -7.10
CA VAL A 11 -5.36 5.35 -6.15
C VAL A 11 -5.40 5.90 -4.74
N LEU A 12 -6.31 5.37 -3.95
CA LEU A 12 -6.47 5.68 -2.54
C LEU A 12 -5.84 4.56 -1.73
N VAL A 13 -4.98 4.92 -0.79
CA VAL A 13 -4.41 4.00 0.18
C VAL A 13 -4.91 4.41 1.55
N HIS A 14 -5.59 3.50 2.21
CA HIS A 14 -6.06 3.69 3.57
C HIS A 14 -5.01 3.31 4.61
N LEU A 15 -5.19 3.79 5.85
CA LEU A 15 -4.42 3.26 6.96
C LEU A 15 -4.84 1.81 7.30
N PRO A 16 -3.92 1.01 7.84
CA PRO A 16 -4.24 -0.11 8.72
C PRO A 16 -5.47 0.17 9.62
N PRO A 17 -6.44 -0.75 9.69
CA PRO A 17 -6.42 -2.13 9.18
C PRO A 17 -6.97 -2.33 7.76
N ARG A 18 -7.27 -1.28 7.01
CA ARG A 18 -7.92 -1.40 5.69
C ARG A 18 -6.95 -1.84 4.60
N ASP A 19 -5.75 -1.30 4.63
CA ASP A 19 -4.66 -1.62 3.71
C ASP A 19 -3.37 -1.89 4.46
N LEU A 20 -2.44 -2.55 3.78
CA LEU A 20 -1.09 -2.73 4.30
C LEU A 20 -0.28 -1.43 4.17
N PRO A 21 0.81 -1.29 4.94
CA PRO A 21 1.61 -0.07 4.93
C PRO A 21 2.19 0.28 3.55
N VAL A 22 2.25 1.59 3.30
CA VAL A 22 3.04 2.21 2.24
C VAL A 22 4.23 2.88 2.88
N HIS A 23 5.41 2.71 2.30
CA HIS A 23 6.65 3.29 2.78
C HIS A 23 7.17 4.35 1.82
N MET A 24 7.23 5.58 2.32
CA MET A 24 7.74 6.75 1.63
C MET A 24 8.74 7.46 2.56
N PRO A 25 9.79 8.12 2.03
CA PRO A 25 10.69 8.93 2.85
C PRO A 25 9.93 10.05 3.59
N LEU A 26 10.43 10.46 4.76
CA LEU A 26 9.75 11.40 5.69
C LEU A 26 9.43 12.79 5.09
N ASP A 27 10.17 13.21 4.06
CA ASP A 27 10.02 14.51 3.38
C ASP A 27 9.46 14.38 1.94
N ALA A 28 8.85 13.23 1.61
CA ALA A 28 8.64 12.83 0.22
C ALA A 28 7.26 13.18 -0.36
N TYR A 29 7.11 14.41 -0.85
CA TYR A 29 6.23 14.62 -2.00
C TYR A 29 7.03 14.33 -3.28
N GLY A 30 6.50 13.46 -4.13
CA GLY A 30 7.12 13.13 -5.41
C GLY A 30 8.48 12.41 -5.32
N GLN A 31 8.73 11.63 -4.26
CA GLN A 31 9.89 10.72 -4.22
C GLN A 31 9.46 9.29 -4.53
N HIS A 32 10.42 8.41 -4.82
CA HIS A 32 10.16 6.99 -4.94
C HIS A 32 9.89 6.34 -3.58
N GLY A 33 9.26 5.16 -3.59
CA GLY A 33 8.97 4.39 -2.38
C GLY A 33 8.55 2.96 -2.70
N TYR A 34 7.82 2.32 -1.80
CA TYR A 34 7.26 1.00 -2.02
C TYR A 34 5.98 0.79 -1.20
N TRP A 35 5.19 -0.20 -1.59
CA TRP A 35 3.98 -0.60 -0.88
C TRP A 35 3.81 -2.12 -0.89
N PHE A 36 3.10 -2.63 0.10
CA PHE A 36 2.81 -4.05 0.21
C PHE A 36 1.40 -4.36 -0.27
N ALA A 37 1.30 -5.26 -1.25
CA ALA A 37 0.05 -5.85 -1.77
C ALA A 37 -1.22 -4.97 -1.60
N PRO A 38 -1.31 -3.81 -2.27
CA PRO A 38 -2.47 -2.92 -2.16
C PRO A 38 -3.74 -3.67 -2.60
N ALA A 39 -4.91 -3.30 -2.06
CA ALA A 39 -6.15 -4.02 -2.37
C ALA A 39 -6.51 -4.04 -3.86
N ASN A 40 -6.27 -2.92 -4.55
CA ASN A 40 -6.56 -2.76 -5.97
C ASN A 40 -5.33 -2.12 -6.64
N PRO A 41 -4.25 -2.89 -6.89
CA PRO A 41 -3.08 -2.34 -7.55
C PRO A 41 -3.47 -1.85 -8.95
N PRO A 42 -2.96 -0.69 -9.37
CA PRO A 42 -3.06 -0.29 -10.76
C PRO A 42 -2.32 -1.29 -11.65
N PRO A 43 -2.73 -1.46 -12.92
CA PRO A 43 -2.01 -2.27 -13.89
C PRO A 43 -0.52 -1.90 -13.96
N PRO A 44 0.36 -2.86 -14.26
CA PRO A 44 1.78 -2.57 -14.47
C PRO A 44 1.97 -1.43 -15.49
N ASP A 45 2.96 -0.58 -15.24
CA ASP A 45 3.33 0.56 -16.08
C ASP A 45 2.26 1.66 -16.24
N MET A 46 1.10 1.52 -15.62
CA MET A 46 0.08 2.57 -15.56
C MET A 46 0.52 3.68 -14.61
N GLN A 47 0.37 4.93 -15.05
CA GLN A 47 0.56 6.09 -14.20
C GLN A 47 -0.71 6.40 -13.42
N PHE A 48 -0.57 6.75 -12.14
CA PHE A 48 -1.68 7.08 -11.26
C PHE A 48 -1.29 8.11 -10.23
N HIS A 49 -2.28 8.91 -9.81
CA HIS A 49 -2.15 9.83 -8.68
C HIS A 49 -2.39 9.07 -7.37
N LEU A 50 -1.43 9.16 -6.44
CA LEU A 50 -1.50 8.49 -5.16
C LEU A 50 -1.96 9.45 -4.07
N LEU A 51 -3.05 9.10 -3.40
CA LEU A 51 -3.47 9.74 -2.15
C LEU A 51 -3.36 8.70 -1.03
N ALA A 52 -2.72 9.09 0.07
CA ALA A 52 -2.60 8.27 1.27
C ALA A 52 -3.37 8.93 2.41
N GLU A 53 -4.10 8.12 3.16
CA GLU A 53 -4.75 8.52 4.40
C GLU A 53 -3.69 8.65 5.50
N GLY A 54 -3.49 9.84 6.05
CA GLY A 54 -2.53 10.08 7.15
C GLY A 54 -3.15 9.96 8.54
N ALA A 55 -4.45 10.23 8.64
CA ALA A 55 -5.31 10.00 9.80
C ALA A 55 -6.73 9.75 9.28
N PRO A 56 -7.68 9.24 10.09
CA PRO A 56 -9.04 8.96 9.62
C PRO A 56 -9.66 10.15 8.89
N ASP A 57 -10.06 9.92 7.63
CA ASP A 57 -10.63 10.90 6.70
C ASP A 57 -9.71 12.08 6.31
N GLN A 58 -8.42 12.01 6.65
CA GLN A 58 -7.40 12.99 6.31
C GLN A 58 -6.47 12.45 5.24
N TRP A 59 -6.52 13.07 4.07
CA TRP A 59 -5.85 12.58 2.87
C TRP A 59 -4.71 13.50 2.44
N ALA A 60 -3.59 12.89 2.09
CA ALA A 60 -2.43 13.57 1.55
C ALA A 60 -2.15 13.09 0.13
N TYR A 61 -2.00 14.05 -0.79
CA TYR A 61 -1.55 13.77 -2.14
C TYR A 61 -0.04 13.62 -2.18
N LEU A 62 0.45 12.44 -2.58
CA LEU A 62 1.87 12.11 -2.58
C LEU A 62 2.56 12.37 -3.92
N GLY A 63 1.81 12.38 -5.03
CA GLY A 63 2.34 12.57 -6.38
C GLY A 63 1.72 11.64 -7.42
N CYS A 64 2.31 11.64 -8.60
CA CYS A 64 2.00 10.71 -9.69
C CYS A 64 3.07 9.62 -9.75
N PHE A 65 2.65 8.37 -9.83
CA PHE A 65 3.50 7.19 -9.72
C PHE A 65 3.22 6.19 -10.83
N SER A 66 4.21 5.36 -11.13
CA SER A 66 3.98 4.03 -11.69
C SER A 66 4.44 2.96 -10.70
N SER A 67 3.81 1.78 -10.76
CA SER A 67 4.10 0.67 -9.85
C SER A 67 4.65 -0.52 -10.63
N SER A 68 5.65 -1.19 -10.07
CA SER A 68 6.20 -2.44 -10.62
C SER A 68 6.50 -3.45 -9.51
N PRO A 69 6.43 -4.77 -9.79
CA PRO A 69 6.80 -5.79 -8.80
C PRO A 69 8.23 -5.60 -8.31
N PHE A 70 8.46 -5.67 -6.99
CA PHE A 70 9.79 -5.63 -6.40
C PHE A 70 10.27 -7.05 -6.10
N VAL A 71 10.88 -7.68 -7.11
CA VAL A 71 11.35 -9.07 -7.02
C VAL A 71 12.40 -9.21 -5.90
N GLY A 72 12.09 -10.05 -4.91
CA GLY A 72 12.95 -10.29 -3.74
C GLY A 72 12.83 -9.24 -2.63
N GLY A 73 12.02 -8.20 -2.81
CA GLY A 73 11.73 -7.17 -1.81
C GLY A 73 10.49 -7.45 -0.97
N ASP A 74 10.03 -8.70 -0.90
CA ASP A 74 8.83 -9.09 -0.14
C ASP A 74 8.92 -8.67 1.33
N MET A 75 7.75 -8.46 1.96
CA MET A 75 7.67 -8.20 3.40
C MET A 75 8.33 -9.34 4.18
N SER A 76 9.24 -8.99 5.07
CA SER A 76 9.88 -9.94 5.97
C SER A 76 8.91 -10.46 7.03
N ILE A 77 9.23 -11.61 7.62
CA ILE A 77 8.44 -12.19 8.72
C ILE A 77 8.42 -11.23 9.93
N ALA A 78 9.53 -10.51 10.16
CA ALA A 78 9.63 -9.54 11.24
C ALA A 78 8.68 -8.36 11.03
N GLU A 79 8.65 -7.77 9.83
CA GLU A 79 7.70 -6.71 9.47
C GLU A 79 6.26 -7.19 9.57
N TRP A 80 5.97 -8.38 9.04
CA TRP A 80 4.65 -9.00 9.14
C TRP A 80 4.18 -9.15 10.59
N SER A 81 5.06 -9.64 11.47
CA SER A 81 4.77 -9.87 12.89
C SER A 81 4.56 -8.58 13.69
N CYS A 82 5.03 -7.44 13.17
CA CYS A 82 4.81 -6.13 13.78
C CYS A 82 3.45 -5.51 13.42
N LEU A 83 2.76 -6.04 12.40
CA LEU A 83 1.41 -5.59 12.06
C LEU A 83 0.41 -6.00 13.15
N ASP A 84 -0.60 -5.18 13.37
CA ASP A 84 -1.69 -5.54 14.26
C ASP A 84 -2.54 -6.67 13.67
N PHE A 85 -3.23 -7.39 14.56
CA PHE A 85 -4.06 -8.53 14.20
C PHE A 85 -5.11 -8.18 13.14
N ALA A 86 -5.74 -7.00 13.22
CA ALA A 86 -6.83 -6.63 12.33
C ALA A 86 -6.32 -6.41 10.90
N THR A 87 -5.14 -5.79 10.75
CA THR A 87 -4.47 -5.60 9.46
C THR A 87 -4.09 -6.92 8.81
N GLN A 88 -3.43 -7.82 9.55
CA GLN A 88 -3.06 -9.15 9.05
C GLN A 88 -4.31 -9.91 8.59
N HIS A 89 -5.36 -9.89 9.41
CA HIS A 89 -6.61 -10.58 9.15
C HIS A 89 -7.32 -10.04 7.91
N ALA A 90 -7.45 -8.71 7.78
CA ALA A 90 -8.07 -8.07 6.63
C ALA A 90 -7.36 -8.43 5.32
N TYR A 91 -6.02 -8.42 5.31
CA TYR A 91 -5.24 -8.86 4.16
C TYR A 91 -5.50 -10.32 3.80
N CYS A 92 -5.47 -11.24 4.78
CA CYS A 92 -5.72 -12.66 4.53
C CYS A 92 -7.16 -12.92 4.05
N GLN A 93 -8.16 -12.22 4.59
CA GLN A 93 -9.54 -12.32 4.12
C GLN A 93 -9.69 -11.86 2.67
N ARG A 94 -9.05 -10.75 2.30
CA ARG A 94 -9.04 -10.27 0.90
C ARG A 94 -8.45 -11.31 -0.04
N ARG A 95 -7.30 -11.89 0.32
CA ARG A 95 -6.63 -12.93 -0.49
C ARG A 95 -7.45 -14.22 -0.59
N ALA A 96 -8.14 -14.61 0.48
CA ALA A 96 -9.07 -15.73 0.44
C ALA A 96 -10.26 -15.45 -0.50
N ALA A 97 -10.85 -14.24 -0.43
CA ALA A 97 -11.92 -13.84 -1.33
C ALA A 97 -11.49 -13.83 -2.80
N GLU A 98 -10.27 -13.37 -3.12
CA GLU A 98 -9.68 -13.48 -4.46
C GLU A 98 -9.56 -14.94 -4.93
N SER A 99 -9.15 -15.85 -4.04
CA SER A 99 -9.04 -17.28 -4.33
C SER A 99 -10.41 -17.89 -4.70
N VAL A 100 -11.46 -17.50 -3.97
CA VAL A 100 -12.85 -17.89 -4.27
C VAL A 100 -13.30 -17.31 -5.60
N ALA A 101 -13.06 -16.03 -5.87
CA ALA A 101 -13.40 -15.38 -7.13
C ALA A 101 -12.70 -16.02 -8.33
N GLN A 102 -11.51 -16.60 -8.12
CA GLN A 102 -10.75 -17.35 -9.13
C GLN A 102 -11.15 -18.83 -9.23
N GLY A 103 -12.13 -19.29 -8.46
CA GLY A 103 -12.59 -20.69 -8.44
C GLY A 103 -11.58 -21.68 -7.85
N LYS A 104 -10.59 -21.20 -7.09
CA LYS A 104 -9.57 -22.05 -6.42
C LYS A 104 -10.03 -22.56 -5.07
N ALA A 105 -11.02 -21.90 -4.47
CA ALA A 105 -11.64 -22.26 -3.20
C ALA A 105 -13.16 -22.09 -3.29
N THR A 106 -13.91 -22.74 -2.39
CA THR A 106 -15.36 -22.53 -2.28
C THR A 106 -15.67 -21.38 -1.30
N SER A 107 -16.82 -20.72 -1.48
CA SER A 107 -17.23 -19.63 -0.57
C SER A 107 -17.47 -20.09 0.86
N ALA A 108 -17.84 -21.36 1.07
CA ALA A 108 -18.03 -21.95 2.40
C ALA A 108 -16.71 -22.04 3.20
N ASP A 109 -15.57 -22.05 2.50
CA ASP A 109 -14.24 -22.25 3.10
C ASP A 109 -13.44 -20.94 3.23
N ALA A 110 -14.02 -19.79 2.86
CA ALA A 110 -13.28 -18.52 2.76
C ALA A 110 -12.58 -18.12 4.08
N GLU A 111 -13.24 -18.34 5.22
CA GLU A 111 -12.66 -18.07 6.54
C GLU A 111 -11.54 -19.06 6.89
N GLY A 112 -11.73 -20.35 6.59
CA GLY A 112 -10.70 -21.38 6.78
C GLY A 112 -9.46 -21.13 5.92
N GLU A 113 -9.66 -20.65 4.69
CA GLU A 113 -8.60 -20.24 3.79
C GLU A 113 -7.86 -19.00 4.33
N ALA A 114 -8.58 -18.00 4.84
CA ALA A 114 -7.96 -16.82 5.46
C ALA A 114 -7.07 -17.20 6.67
N LEU A 115 -7.53 -18.10 7.54
CA LEU A 115 -6.73 -18.63 8.66
C LEU A 115 -5.51 -19.41 8.16
N THR A 116 -5.67 -20.19 7.10
CA THR A 116 -4.57 -20.95 6.48
C THR A 116 -3.51 -20.02 5.88
N LEU A 117 -3.95 -18.96 5.18
CA LEU A 117 -3.06 -17.94 4.61
C LEU A 117 -2.29 -17.22 5.72
N ARG A 118 -2.96 -16.85 6.81
CA ARG A 118 -2.30 -16.22 7.95
C ARG A 118 -1.22 -17.11 8.54
N ARG A 119 -1.54 -18.37 8.84
CA ARG A 119 -0.56 -19.35 9.36
C ARG A 119 0.68 -19.41 8.46
N LYS A 120 0.49 -19.43 7.14
CA LYS A 120 1.60 -19.48 6.16
C LYS A 120 2.47 -18.22 6.20
N HIS A 121 1.89 -17.04 6.43
CA HIS A 121 2.66 -15.81 6.62
C HIS A 121 3.40 -15.81 7.96
N ASP A 122 2.75 -16.24 9.03
CA ASP A 122 3.34 -16.34 10.37
C ASP A 122 4.53 -17.30 10.41
N THR A 123 4.49 -18.40 9.64
CA THR A 123 5.60 -19.37 9.54
C THR A 123 6.63 -19.02 8.47
N GLY A 124 6.37 -18.00 7.64
CA GLY A 124 7.22 -17.65 6.50
C GLY A 124 7.13 -18.62 5.31
N GLU A 125 6.20 -19.58 5.32
CA GLU A 125 5.87 -20.42 4.16
C GLU A 125 5.39 -19.57 2.97
N MET A 126 4.77 -18.41 3.24
CA MET A 126 4.34 -17.44 2.24
C MET A 126 4.81 -16.04 2.63
N ARG A 127 5.26 -15.25 1.65
CA ARG A 127 5.63 -13.85 1.85
C ARG A 127 4.61 -12.91 1.22
N VAL A 128 4.50 -11.70 1.75
CA VAL A 128 3.63 -10.67 1.20
C VAL A 128 4.39 -9.91 0.11
N PRO A 129 3.87 -9.83 -1.14
CA PRO A 129 4.59 -9.20 -2.22
C PRO A 129 4.69 -7.69 -2.01
N CYS A 130 5.85 -7.17 -2.39
CA CYS A 130 6.15 -5.74 -2.38
C CYS A 130 6.23 -5.22 -3.82
N PHE A 131 5.88 -3.95 -4.00
CA PHE A 131 5.95 -3.29 -5.29
C PHE A 131 6.65 -1.94 -5.12
N TYR A 132 7.54 -1.63 -6.06
CA TYR A 132 8.23 -0.36 -6.12
C TYR A 132 7.29 0.72 -6.67
N LEU A 133 7.26 1.86 -5.99
CA LEU A 133 6.55 3.05 -6.41
C LEU A 133 7.56 4.04 -7.02
N ARG A 134 7.54 4.14 -8.35
CA ARG A 134 8.34 5.13 -9.07
C ARG A 134 7.54 6.41 -9.22
N CYS A 135 7.87 7.45 -8.46
CA CYS A 135 7.41 8.79 -8.79
C CYS A 135 7.79 9.17 -10.24
N VAL A 136 6.78 9.59 -11.00
CA VAL A 136 6.92 10.11 -12.37
C VAL A 136 6.63 11.61 -12.44
N GLY A 137 6.06 12.20 -11.38
CA GLY A 137 5.87 13.65 -11.29
C GLY A 137 4.99 14.08 -10.12
N PHE A 138 4.79 15.38 -10.00
CA PHE A 138 3.90 15.97 -9.01
C PHE A 138 3.01 17.03 -9.68
N SER A 139 1.70 16.96 -9.43
CA SER A 139 0.72 17.87 -10.03
C SER A 139 0.32 18.93 -9.00
N MET A 140 0.88 20.13 -9.15
CA MET A 140 0.54 21.26 -8.28
C MET A 140 -0.94 21.65 -8.41
N ALA A 141 -1.50 21.59 -9.63
CA ALA A 141 -2.90 21.91 -9.85
C ALA A 141 -3.84 20.95 -9.08
N LEU A 142 -3.57 19.64 -9.12
CA LEU A 142 -4.33 18.66 -8.36
C LEU A 142 -4.13 18.84 -6.85
N HIS A 143 -2.87 19.08 -6.42
CA HIS A 143 -2.57 19.33 -5.00
C HIS A 143 -3.36 20.53 -4.46
N GLU A 144 -3.38 21.65 -5.19
CA GLU A 144 -4.12 22.85 -4.80
C GLU A 144 -5.63 22.63 -4.80
N ALA A 145 -6.17 21.92 -5.79
CA ALA A 145 -7.58 21.56 -5.85
C ALA A 145 -7.97 20.66 -4.67
N LEU A 146 -7.17 19.64 -4.36
CA LEU A 146 -7.40 18.76 -3.22
C LEU A 146 -7.30 19.52 -1.89
N ARG A 147 -6.29 20.39 -1.73
CA ARG A 147 -6.13 21.24 -0.54
C ARG A 147 -7.31 22.19 -0.34
N ALA A 148 -7.95 22.66 -1.42
CA ALA A 148 -9.13 23.50 -1.33
C ALA A 148 -10.40 22.73 -0.92
N CYS A 149 -10.47 21.43 -1.23
CA CYS A 149 -11.64 20.59 -1.00
C CYS A 149 -11.56 19.74 0.28
N LEU A 150 -10.35 19.38 0.71
CA LEU A 150 -10.10 18.50 1.84
C LEU A 150 -9.82 19.32 3.10
N PRO A 151 -10.27 18.85 4.28
CA PRO A 151 -9.89 19.46 5.54
C PRO A 151 -8.36 19.43 5.66
N SER A 152 -7.75 20.60 5.76
CA SER A 152 -6.30 20.72 5.85
C SER A 152 -5.79 20.23 7.20
N THR A 153 -4.84 19.31 7.19
CA THR A 153 -3.94 19.07 8.32
C THR A 153 -2.52 18.91 7.80
N PRO A 154 -1.51 19.43 8.51
CA PRO A 154 -0.14 19.05 8.23
C PRO A 154 -0.04 17.53 8.32
N MET A 155 0.56 16.88 7.32
CA MET A 155 1.07 15.53 7.54
C MET A 155 1.98 15.62 8.75
N THR A 156 1.59 15.02 9.87
CA THR A 156 2.59 14.63 10.85
C THR A 156 3.54 13.70 10.10
N PRO A 157 4.87 13.90 10.21
CA PRO A 157 5.84 13.02 9.56
C PRO A 157 5.63 11.54 9.94
N ASP A 158 4.86 11.27 11.00
CA ASP A 158 4.42 9.96 11.48
C ASP A 158 3.34 9.26 10.62
N LEU A 159 3.40 9.36 9.29
CA LEU A 159 2.95 8.24 8.43
C LEU A 159 3.95 7.06 8.50
N VAL A 160 4.83 7.10 9.50
CA VAL A 160 5.69 6.04 10.02
C VAL A 160 4.85 5.11 10.89
N PHE A 161 4.55 3.92 10.41
CA PHE A 161 4.43 2.81 11.34
C PHE A 161 5.79 2.66 12.03
N GLY A 162 5.85 3.08 13.30
CA GLY A 162 7.06 3.15 14.12
C GLY A 162 7.84 1.85 14.18
N VAL A 163 9.11 1.96 13.77
CA VAL A 163 10.31 1.24 14.23
C VAL A 163 10.37 -0.28 13.97
N VAL A 164 11.11 -0.65 12.93
CA VAL A 164 12.27 -1.53 13.15
C VAL A 164 13.47 -0.87 12.50
N ALA A 165 14.37 -0.33 13.34
CA ALA A 165 15.73 -0.08 12.92
C ALA A 165 16.34 -1.44 12.53
N ALA A 166 16.33 -1.76 11.23
CA ALA A 166 17.27 -2.72 10.70
C ALA A 166 18.65 -2.09 10.87
N GLN A 167 19.30 -2.36 12.00
CA GLN A 167 20.76 -2.28 12.06
C GLN A 167 21.24 -3.13 10.89
N ALA A 168 21.73 -2.45 9.86
CA ALA A 168 22.58 -3.07 8.86
C ALA A 168 23.75 -3.68 9.63
N LEU A 169 23.67 -4.99 9.86
CA LEU A 169 24.85 -5.81 10.10
C LEU A 169 25.69 -5.69 8.83
N ILE A 170 26.64 -4.76 8.91
CA ILE A 170 27.87 -4.78 8.15
C ILE A 170 28.45 -6.18 8.39
N LEU A 171 28.34 -7.05 7.39
CA LEU A 171 29.10 -8.29 7.33
C LEU A 171 30.54 -7.90 6.97
N ASP A 172 31.47 -8.36 7.82
CA ASP A 172 32.92 -8.31 7.63
C ASP A 172 33.38 -8.84 6.26
#